data_AF-A0A6P5KCA4-F1
#
_entry.id   AF-A0A6P5KCA4-F1
#
_cell.length_a   1.000
_cell.length_b   1.000
_cell.length_c   1.000
_cell.angle_alpha   90.00
_cell.angle_beta   90.00
_cell.angle_gamma   90.00
#
_symmetry.space_group_name_H-M   'P 1'
#
loop_
_entity.id
_entity.type
_entity.pdbx_description
1 polymer ?
#
loop_
_entity_poly.entity_id
_entity_poly.type
_entity_poly.pdbx_seq_one_letter_code
_entity_poly.pdbx_strand_id
1 'polypeptide(L)'
;MELRGALSWACCLVSHLYFCSAFVLPVGNSAPAARIQDPAVGQFWHVTDLHLDPTYHITEDHTKVCLSSKGANASNPGPFGDFLCDSPYQLILSAFNFIKSSGQQASFMIWTGDSPPHVPVKELSTDIVINVIGNMTTTIQSLFPNFQVFPALGNHDYWPQDQLPISTSKVYEAVANFWKPWLTEESIRTLRTGGFYSQTVPSHLSRQSLRIISLNTNLYYSPNNVTRNKTDPANQFEWLEDTLKNCRQNKEKVYVIAHVPVGYLPFSRNTTAMREYYNEKLIGIFHKYSDIIAGQFYGHTHRDSIMVLSDRKGNPVSSLFVAPAVTPVKNVAEKQTNNPGVRLFQYDLHDYRLLDIWQYYLNLTEANMKEEPSWKLEYILTKAYGIEDLQPKNLYGLAKQFAVLDSKPFLTYYKYFFVSYDTNIICSGKCKTYQICAIMNLDQTSYIDCLKQYGLQQRQ
;
A
#
# COMPACT_ATOMS: atom_id res chain seq x y z
N MET A 1 0.05 97.15 -5.20
CA MET A 1 -0.42 97.34 -3.81
C MET A 1 0.31 96.30 -2.97
N GLU A 2 1.49 96.67 -2.46
CA GLU A 2 1.68 97.08 -1.04
C GLU A 2 1.47 95.89 -0.08
N LEU A 3 2.30 95.57 0.91
CA LEU A 3 3.50 96.15 1.50
C LEU A 3 4.09 95.07 2.46
N ARG A 4 5.42 94.96 2.46
CA ARG A 4 6.41 94.63 3.53
C ARG A 4 6.00 94.06 4.92
N GLY A 5 6.88 93.19 5.44
CA GLY A 5 7.27 93.09 6.88
C GLY A 5 7.54 91.66 7.39
N ALA A 6 8.78 91.13 7.38
CA ALA A 6 9.82 91.12 8.45
C ALA A 6 9.43 90.36 9.74
N LEU A 7 9.86 89.10 9.92
CA LEU A 7 11.05 88.59 10.66
C LEU A 7 10.90 88.45 12.19
N SER A 8 10.86 87.21 12.71
CA SER A 8 11.66 86.76 13.88
C SER A 8 11.57 85.23 14.07
N TRP A 9 12.69 84.66 14.51
CA TRP A 9 13.06 83.25 14.64
C TRP A 9 12.49 82.56 15.89
N ALA A 10 12.28 81.23 15.83
CA ALA A 10 12.91 80.25 16.72
C ALA A 10 12.53 78.80 16.36
N CYS A 11 13.52 77.91 16.46
CA CYS A 11 13.49 76.47 16.25
C CYS A 11 12.32 75.73 16.93
N CYS A 12 11.79 74.69 16.27
CA CYS A 12 11.68 73.35 16.85
C CYS A 12 11.23 72.33 15.77
N LEU A 13 12.08 71.33 15.55
CA LEU A 13 11.83 70.12 14.76
C LEU A 13 10.77 69.26 15.44
N VAL A 14 9.59 69.10 14.83
CA VAL A 14 8.76 67.87 14.96
C VAL A 14 7.90 67.72 13.70
N SER A 15 8.17 66.68 12.91
CA SER A 15 7.37 66.26 11.76
C SER A 15 6.23 65.34 12.21
N HIS A 16 4.98 65.75 12.00
CA HIS A 16 3.77 64.93 12.10
C HIS A 16 3.46 64.31 10.74
N LEU A 17 3.50 62.98 10.62
CA LEU A 17 2.35 62.04 10.78
C LEU A 17 1.26 62.26 9.73
N TYR A 18 1.31 61.45 8.67
CA TYR A 18 0.12 61.03 7.93
C TYR A 18 0.09 59.50 7.84
N PHE A 19 -1.06 58.96 8.21
CA PHE A 19 -1.38 57.56 8.43
C PHE A 19 -1.21 56.69 7.16
N CYS A 20 -0.47 55.59 7.30
CA CYS A 20 -0.51 54.46 6.36
C CYS A 20 -1.75 53.59 6.65
N SER A 21 -2.70 53.58 5.73
CA SER A 21 -3.71 52.52 5.64
C SER A 21 -3.06 51.27 5.00
N ALA A 22 -2.83 50.26 5.84
CA ALA A 22 -2.32 48.96 5.43
C ALA A 22 -3.42 48.16 4.70
N PHE A 23 -3.25 47.95 3.40
CA PHE A 23 -3.88 46.83 2.70
C PHE A 23 -2.99 45.60 2.88
N VAL A 24 -3.38 44.73 3.81
CA VAL A 24 -2.82 43.39 3.94
C VAL A 24 -3.37 42.55 2.79
N LEU A 25 -2.55 42.31 1.77
CA LEU A 25 -2.82 41.27 0.78
C LEU A 25 -2.73 39.90 1.47
N PRO A 26 -3.67 38.98 1.24
CA PRO A 26 -3.56 37.64 1.80
C PRO A 26 -2.37 36.95 1.14
N VAL A 27 -1.43 36.49 1.96
CA VAL A 27 -0.36 35.58 1.56
C VAL A 27 -1.04 34.29 1.10
N GLY A 28 -1.26 34.18 -0.21
CA GLY A 28 -1.67 32.94 -0.83
C GLY A 28 -0.60 31.89 -0.55
N ASN A 29 -0.99 30.76 0.03
CA ASN A 29 -0.20 29.55 0.08
C ASN A 29 0.10 29.12 -1.36
N SER A 30 1.18 29.64 -1.94
CA SER A 30 1.79 29.08 -3.13
C SER A 30 2.30 27.70 -2.76
N ALA A 31 1.75 26.67 -3.42
CA ALA A 31 2.32 25.34 -3.46
C ALA A 31 3.85 25.43 -3.64
N PRO A 32 4.65 24.60 -2.96
CA PRO A 32 6.09 24.66 -3.11
C PRO A 32 6.42 24.48 -4.58
N ALA A 33 7.15 25.45 -5.13
CA ALA A 33 7.65 25.43 -6.49
C ALA A 33 8.24 24.05 -6.78
N ALA A 34 7.80 23.45 -7.90
CA ALA A 34 8.27 22.15 -8.36
C ALA A 34 9.80 22.12 -8.27
N ARG A 35 10.33 21.33 -7.33
CA ARG A 35 11.73 20.91 -7.42
C ARG A 35 11.87 20.28 -8.79
N ILE A 36 12.83 20.75 -9.57
CA ILE A 36 13.32 20.11 -10.78
C ILE A 36 13.41 18.63 -10.45
N GLN A 37 12.52 17.80 -11.01
CA GLN A 37 12.64 16.36 -10.92
C GLN A 37 14.03 16.04 -11.45
N ASP A 38 14.84 15.40 -10.61
CA ASP A 38 16.08 14.83 -11.09
C ASP A 38 15.70 13.93 -12.29
N PRO A 39 16.25 14.17 -13.51
CA PRO A 39 15.84 13.48 -14.73
C PRO A 39 15.98 11.95 -14.70
N ALA A 40 16.44 11.39 -13.58
CA ALA A 40 16.62 9.97 -13.30
C ALA A 40 15.57 9.33 -12.36
N VAL A 41 14.46 10.00 -12.00
CA VAL A 41 13.45 9.43 -11.08
C VAL A 41 12.22 8.91 -11.83
N GLY A 42 11.97 7.60 -11.72
CA GLY A 42 10.75 6.97 -12.15
C GLY A 42 9.72 6.93 -11.02
N GLN A 43 8.44 6.82 -11.37
CA GLN A 43 7.35 6.71 -10.40
C GLN A 43 6.40 5.59 -10.76
N PHE A 44 5.79 4.93 -9.77
CA PHE A 44 4.70 3.98 -10.01
C PHE A 44 3.68 4.00 -8.87
N TRP A 45 2.42 3.73 -9.20
CA TRP A 45 1.34 3.63 -8.23
C TRP A 45 1.22 2.21 -7.67
N HIS A 46 0.88 2.09 -6.39
CA HIS A 46 0.46 0.83 -5.78
C HIS A 46 -0.93 1.03 -5.16
N VAL A 47 -1.90 0.28 -5.69
CA VAL A 47 -3.27 0.19 -5.18
C VAL A 47 -3.56 -1.26 -4.78
N THR A 48 -4.37 -1.46 -3.74
CA THR A 48 -4.68 -2.79 -3.23
C THR A 48 -5.99 -2.78 -2.47
N ASP A 49 -6.61 -3.96 -2.33
CA ASP A 49 -7.72 -4.20 -1.40
C ASP A 49 -8.85 -3.17 -1.63
N LEU A 50 -9.37 -3.17 -2.86
CA LEU A 50 -10.42 -2.26 -3.28
C LEU A 50 -11.74 -2.64 -2.61
N HIS A 51 -12.02 -3.94 -2.52
CA HIS A 51 -13.24 -4.54 -1.98
C HIS A 51 -14.50 -3.73 -2.32
N LEU A 52 -14.91 -3.77 -3.58
CA LEU A 52 -16.17 -3.18 -4.01
C LEU A 52 -17.31 -3.92 -3.32
N ASP A 53 -18.16 -3.19 -2.59
CA ASP A 53 -19.49 -3.64 -2.19
C ASP A 53 -20.53 -3.10 -3.18
N PRO A 54 -21.04 -3.93 -4.12
CA PRO A 54 -22.04 -3.48 -5.09
C PRO A 54 -23.39 -3.17 -4.46
N THR A 55 -23.60 -3.55 -3.19
CA THR A 55 -24.86 -3.35 -2.47
C THR A 55 -24.91 -2.05 -1.68
N TYR A 56 -23.79 -1.32 -1.62
CA TYR A 56 -23.72 -0.08 -0.84
C TYR A 56 -24.76 0.95 -1.32
N HIS A 57 -25.67 1.33 -0.44
CA HIS A 57 -26.61 2.43 -0.64
C HIS A 57 -27.01 3.06 0.69
N ILE A 58 -27.23 4.37 0.71
CA ILE A 58 -27.66 5.09 1.92
C ILE A 58 -29.16 4.87 2.12
N THR A 59 -29.55 4.42 3.32
CA THR A 59 -30.93 4.14 3.70
C THR A 59 -31.11 4.32 5.21
N GLU A 60 -32.35 4.59 5.67
CA GLU A 60 -32.66 4.77 7.10
C GLU A 60 -32.38 3.51 7.92
N ASP A 61 -32.57 2.33 7.32
CA ASP A 61 -32.24 1.05 7.95
C ASP A 61 -30.74 0.77 7.78
N HIS A 62 -29.94 1.23 8.75
CA HIS A 62 -28.48 1.11 8.72
C HIS A 62 -27.97 -0.34 8.66
N THR A 63 -28.80 -1.35 8.95
CA THR A 63 -28.44 -2.77 8.76
C THR A 63 -28.44 -3.20 7.29
N LYS A 64 -29.06 -2.41 6.41
CA LYS A 64 -29.21 -2.69 4.97
C LYS A 64 -28.34 -1.81 4.08
N VAL A 65 -27.54 -0.93 4.66
CA VAL A 65 -26.66 -0.03 3.89
C VAL A 65 -25.69 -0.81 3.01
N CYS A 66 -25.14 -1.90 3.54
CA CYS A 66 -24.15 -2.71 2.84
C CYS A 66 -24.18 -4.16 3.37
N LEU A 67 -24.07 -5.15 2.49
CA LEU A 67 -24.01 -6.56 2.89
C LEU A 67 -22.70 -6.91 3.61
N SER A 68 -21.62 -6.18 3.34
CA SER A 68 -20.32 -6.34 4.00
C SER A 68 -20.36 -6.10 5.52
N SER A 69 -21.33 -5.31 6.01
CA SER A 69 -21.60 -5.14 7.46
C SER A 69 -22.15 -6.40 8.13
N LYS A 70 -22.63 -7.37 7.34
CA LYS A 70 -23.24 -8.63 7.79
C LYS A 70 -24.44 -8.40 8.72
N GLY A 71 -25.21 -7.33 8.47
CA GLY A 71 -26.39 -6.95 9.24
C GLY A 71 -26.10 -6.11 10.48
N ALA A 72 -24.84 -5.71 10.71
CA ALA A 72 -24.53 -4.68 11.69
C ALA A 72 -25.02 -3.31 11.20
N ASN A 73 -25.46 -2.45 12.11
CA ASN A 73 -25.76 -1.07 11.76
C ASN A 73 -24.50 -0.35 11.30
N ALA A 74 -24.47 0.11 10.04
CA ALA A 74 -23.47 1.04 9.56
C ALA A 74 -23.40 2.26 10.50
N SER A 75 -22.19 2.71 10.83
CA SER A 75 -21.98 3.64 11.94
C SER A 75 -22.47 5.06 11.61
N ASN A 76 -22.04 5.59 10.48
CA ASN A 76 -22.39 6.91 9.97
C ASN A 76 -22.18 6.91 8.44
N PRO A 77 -23.04 6.20 7.69
CA PRO A 77 -22.85 5.98 6.27
C PRO A 77 -22.95 7.29 5.47
N GLY A 78 -22.04 7.49 4.53
CA GLY A 78 -22.03 8.63 3.62
C GLY A 78 -21.65 8.23 2.20
N PRO A 79 -21.60 9.17 1.26
CA PRO A 79 -21.43 8.86 -0.17
C PRO A 79 -20.12 8.13 -0.51
N PHE A 80 -19.10 8.20 0.35
CA PHE A 80 -17.80 7.54 0.14
C PHE A 80 -17.60 6.31 1.03
N GLY A 81 -18.61 5.88 1.78
CA GLY A 81 -18.55 4.63 2.54
C GLY A 81 -18.87 4.78 4.02
N ASP A 82 -18.63 3.72 4.77
CA ASP A 82 -18.71 3.64 6.22
C ASP A 82 -17.61 2.71 6.74
N PHE A 83 -17.12 2.92 7.95
CA PHE A 83 -16.07 2.05 8.52
C PHE A 83 -16.56 0.60 8.79
N LEU A 84 -17.86 0.31 8.76
CA LEU A 84 -18.39 -1.07 8.83
C LEU A 84 -18.75 -1.65 7.47
N CYS A 85 -18.52 -0.91 6.38
CA CYS A 85 -18.79 -1.34 5.03
C CYS A 85 -17.50 -1.45 4.22
N ASP A 86 -17.52 -2.35 3.27
CA ASP A 86 -16.61 -2.31 2.14
C ASP A 86 -16.91 -1.13 1.20
N SER A 87 -16.00 -0.88 0.26
CA SER A 87 -16.00 0.33 -0.56
C SER A 87 -17.25 0.43 -1.45
N PRO A 88 -18.01 1.54 -1.42
CA PRO A 88 -18.88 1.87 -2.53
C PRO A 88 -18.05 2.12 -3.80
N TYR A 89 -18.66 1.92 -4.97
CA TYR A 89 -18.02 2.23 -6.25
C TYR A 89 -17.51 3.67 -6.31
N GLN A 90 -18.24 4.61 -5.72
CA GLN A 90 -17.87 6.03 -5.66
C GLN A 90 -16.54 6.28 -4.94
N LEU A 91 -16.23 5.52 -3.88
CA LEU A 91 -14.95 5.62 -3.17
C LEU A 91 -13.80 5.19 -4.09
N ILE A 92 -13.93 4.01 -4.70
CA ILE A 92 -12.93 3.45 -5.61
C ILE A 92 -12.70 4.39 -6.81
N LEU A 93 -13.79 4.89 -7.41
CA LEU A 93 -13.73 5.84 -8.51
C LEU A 93 -13.03 7.14 -8.08
N SER A 94 -13.28 7.64 -6.87
CA SER A 94 -12.59 8.83 -6.35
C SER A 94 -11.08 8.62 -6.21
N ALA A 95 -10.64 7.43 -5.79
CA ALA A 95 -9.23 7.09 -5.67
C ALA A 95 -8.52 7.12 -7.03
N PHE A 96 -9.13 6.50 -8.05
CA PHE A 96 -8.57 6.50 -9.40
C PHE A 96 -8.66 7.88 -10.08
N ASN A 97 -9.71 8.65 -9.84
CA ASN A 97 -9.79 10.04 -10.31
C ASN A 97 -8.71 10.92 -9.67
N PHE A 98 -8.43 10.73 -8.38
CA PHE A 98 -7.31 11.38 -7.71
C PHE A 98 -5.98 10.99 -8.36
N ILE A 99 -5.71 9.70 -8.56
CA ILE A 99 -4.49 9.21 -9.23
C ILE A 99 -4.33 9.90 -10.61
N LYS A 100 -5.39 9.93 -11.42
CA LYS A 100 -5.41 10.55 -12.75
C LYS A 100 -5.16 12.06 -12.74
N SER A 101 -5.67 12.76 -11.74
CA SER A 101 -5.59 14.24 -11.63
C SER A 101 -4.46 14.74 -10.73
N SER A 102 -3.69 13.83 -10.10
CA SER A 102 -2.62 14.14 -9.14
C SER A 102 -1.45 14.96 -9.70
N GLY A 103 -1.33 15.06 -11.03
CA GLY A 103 -0.18 15.66 -11.70
C GLY A 103 1.10 14.82 -11.65
N GLN A 104 1.06 13.62 -11.06
CA GLN A 104 2.20 12.70 -11.00
C GLN A 104 2.37 11.94 -12.32
N GLN A 105 3.60 11.81 -12.78
CA GLN A 105 3.94 11.10 -14.02
C GLN A 105 4.47 9.70 -13.70
N ALA A 106 3.56 8.82 -13.29
CA ALA A 106 3.88 7.42 -13.09
C ALA A 106 4.10 6.71 -14.43
N SER A 107 4.94 5.67 -14.44
CA SER A 107 5.24 4.83 -15.61
C SER A 107 4.40 3.55 -15.66
N PHE A 108 3.97 3.05 -14.50
CA PHE A 108 3.08 1.89 -14.38
C PHE A 108 2.32 1.90 -13.04
N MET A 109 1.39 0.95 -12.89
CA MET A 109 0.71 0.66 -11.63
C MET A 109 0.92 -0.80 -11.25
N ILE A 110 1.03 -1.08 -9.95
CA ILE A 110 0.84 -2.41 -9.40
C ILE A 110 -0.50 -2.45 -8.67
N TRP A 111 -1.26 -3.52 -8.87
CA TRP A 111 -2.57 -3.73 -8.26
C TRP A 111 -2.61 -5.09 -7.57
N THR A 112 -2.45 -5.12 -6.25
CA THR A 112 -2.26 -6.39 -5.52
C THR A 112 -3.57 -7.05 -5.04
N GLY A 113 -4.64 -6.93 -5.84
CA GLY A 113 -5.84 -7.77 -5.72
C GLY A 113 -6.87 -7.32 -4.67
N ASP A 114 -7.77 -8.26 -4.36
CA ASP A 114 -8.92 -8.15 -3.45
C ASP A 114 -9.98 -7.14 -3.90
N SER A 115 -10.77 -7.58 -4.89
CA SER A 115 -11.83 -6.81 -5.51
C SER A 115 -13.22 -7.08 -4.92
N PRO A 116 -13.65 -8.33 -4.67
CA PRO A 116 -14.97 -8.62 -4.09
C PRO A 116 -15.09 -8.23 -2.61
N PRO A 117 -16.32 -8.05 -2.09
CA PRO A 117 -16.55 -7.62 -0.70
C PRO A 117 -16.46 -8.78 0.29
N HIS A 118 -16.35 -8.44 1.58
CA HIS A 118 -16.37 -9.35 2.72
C HIS A 118 -17.80 -9.76 3.11
N VAL A 119 -18.45 -10.55 2.28
CA VAL A 119 -19.77 -11.13 2.57
C VAL A 119 -19.66 -12.64 2.83
N PRO A 120 -20.65 -13.27 3.50
CA PRO A 120 -20.66 -14.73 3.64
C PRO A 120 -20.56 -15.42 2.27
N VAL A 121 -19.83 -16.53 2.17
CA VAL A 121 -19.58 -17.27 0.91
C VAL A 121 -20.85 -17.51 0.07
N LYS A 122 -21.98 -17.76 0.73
CA LYS A 122 -23.29 -18.02 0.10
C LYS A 122 -23.89 -16.81 -0.63
N GLU A 123 -23.45 -15.59 -0.32
CA GLU A 123 -23.88 -14.35 -0.96
C GLU A 123 -23.07 -14.04 -2.23
N LEU A 124 -22.02 -14.82 -2.50
CA LEU A 124 -21.19 -14.73 -3.71
C LEU A 124 -21.33 -15.99 -4.55
N SER A 125 -20.82 -15.89 -5.77
CA SER A 125 -20.62 -17.00 -6.70
C SER A 125 -19.37 -16.72 -7.53
N THR A 126 -18.89 -17.73 -8.26
CA THR A 126 -17.79 -17.55 -9.22
C THR A 126 -18.08 -16.43 -10.23
N ASP A 127 -19.32 -16.36 -10.74
CA ASP A 127 -19.70 -15.35 -11.73
C ASP A 127 -19.73 -13.94 -11.13
N ILE A 128 -20.22 -13.79 -9.88
CA ILE A 128 -20.21 -12.51 -9.18
C ILE A 128 -18.77 -12.05 -8.95
N VAL A 129 -17.89 -12.94 -8.48
CA VAL A 129 -16.46 -12.63 -8.28
C VAL A 129 -15.81 -12.18 -9.59
N ILE A 130 -16.01 -12.93 -10.69
CA ILE A 130 -15.48 -12.59 -12.01
C ILE A 130 -16.01 -11.22 -12.47
N ASN A 131 -17.30 -10.94 -12.27
CA ASN A 131 -17.90 -9.66 -12.67
C ASN A 131 -17.33 -8.48 -11.89
N VAL A 132 -17.07 -8.64 -10.58
CA VAL A 132 -16.46 -7.58 -9.77
C VAL A 132 -15.01 -7.32 -10.20
N ILE A 133 -14.21 -8.37 -10.42
CA ILE A 133 -12.83 -8.21 -10.93
C ILE A 133 -12.84 -7.57 -12.33
N GLY A 134 -13.77 -7.99 -13.19
CA GLY A 134 -14.00 -7.39 -14.51
C GLY A 134 -14.34 -5.91 -14.43
N ASN A 135 -15.25 -5.52 -13.52
CA ASN A 135 -15.61 -4.12 -13.29
C ASN A 135 -14.40 -3.27 -12.85
N MET A 136 -13.60 -3.75 -11.89
CA MET A 136 -12.39 -3.04 -11.47
C MET A 136 -11.37 -2.93 -12.61
N THR A 137 -11.17 -4.02 -13.36
CA THR A 137 -10.28 -4.01 -14.52
C THR A 137 -10.74 -3.00 -15.57
N THR A 138 -12.01 -3.01 -15.96
CA THR A 138 -12.57 -2.09 -16.96
C THR A 138 -12.54 -0.63 -16.46
N THR A 139 -12.79 -0.38 -15.18
CA THR A 139 -12.68 0.95 -14.57
C THR A 139 -11.25 1.49 -14.72
N ILE A 140 -10.24 0.68 -14.38
CA ILE A 140 -8.83 1.06 -14.51
C ILE A 140 -8.45 1.29 -15.98
N GLN A 141 -8.80 0.38 -16.89
CA GLN A 141 -8.51 0.51 -18.33
C GLN A 141 -9.16 1.76 -18.93
N SER A 142 -10.38 2.09 -18.51
CA SER A 142 -11.10 3.26 -19.03
C SER A 142 -10.49 4.58 -18.55
N LEU A 143 -10.00 4.62 -17.31
CA LEU A 143 -9.36 5.82 -16.77
C LEU A 143 -7.92 5.99 -17.24
N PHE A 144 -7.22 4.87 -17.49
CA PHE A 144 -5.79 4.81 -17.82
C PHE A 144 -5.51 3.93 -19.06
N PRO A 145 -6.01 4.29 -20.26
CA PRO A 145 -5.96 3.42 -21.44
C PRO A 145 -4.54 3.12 -21.96
N ASN A 146 -3.57 4.00 -21.67
CA ASN A 146 -2.18 3.86 -22.12
C ASN A 146 -1.23 3.44 -20.98
N PHE A 147 -1.77 2.96 -19.86
CA PHE A 147 -1.01 2.70 -18.66
C PHE A 147 -0.89 1.20 -18.40
N GLN A 148 0.34 0.71 -18.25
CA GLN A 148 0.55 -0.69 -17.93
C GLN A 148 0.27 -0.93 -16.44
N VAL A 149 -0.55 -1.94 -16.17
CA VAL A 149 -0.91 -2.35 -14.81
C VAL A 149 -0.44 -3.79 -14.61
N PHE A 150 0.22 -4.04 -13.48
CA PHE A 150 0.65 -5.37 -13.06
C PHE A 150 -0.22 -5.84 -11.90
N PRO A 151 -1.31 -6.59 -12.19
CA PRO A 151 -2.19 -7.11 -11.17
C PRO A 151 -1.66 -8.40 -10.53
N ALA A 152 -1.97 -8.59 -9.25
CA ALA A 152 -1.91 -9.88 -8.55
C ALA A 152 -3.31 -10.22 -8.02
N LEU A 153 -3.64 -11.51 -7.93
CA LEU A 153 -4.90 -11.95 -7.32
C LEU A 153 -4.80 -11.88 -5.79
N GLY A 154 -5.86 -11.45 -5.12
CA GLY A 154 -6.05 -11.59 -3.69
C GLY A 154 -6.89 -12.80 -3.30
N ASN A 155 -7.06 -13.03 -1.99
CA ASN A 155 -7.76 -14.20 -1.49
C ASN A 155 -9.29 -14.09 -1.67
N HIS A 156 -9.84 -12.87 -1.76
CA HIS A 156 -11.24 -12.63 -2.10
C HIS A 156 -11.52 -12.69 -3.60
N ASP A 157 -10.49 -12.64 -4.46
CA ASP A 157 -10.63 -12.76 -5.91
C ASP A 157 -10.89 -14.21 -6.39
N TYR A 158 -11.55 -15.03 -5.57
CA TYR A 158 -11.95 -16.39 -5.91
C TYR A 158 -13.24 -16.79 -5.19
N TRP A 159 -13.98 -17.76 -5.74
CA TRP A 159 -15.14 -18.34 -5.07
C TRP A 159 -15.04 -19.86 -4.97
N PRO A 160 -15.24 -20.44 -3.77
CA PRO A 160 -15.29 -19.77 -2.47
C PRO A 160 -14.01 -19.00 -2.14
N GLN A 161 -14.11 -17.90 -1.36
CA GLN A 161 -12.95 -17.10 -0.96
C GLN A 161 -11.84 -17.97 -0.33
N ASP A 162 -10.60 -17.55 -0.50
CA ASP A 162 -9.36 -18.20 -0.06
C ASP A 162 -9.00 -19.52 -0.78
N GLN A 163 -9.94 -20.20 -1.43
CA GLN A 163 -9.75 -21.55 -1.98
C GLN A 163 -9.11 -21.57 -3.37
N LEU A 164 -8.06 -20.75 -3.58
CA LEU A 164 -7.39 -20.62 -4.88
C LEU A 164 -6.71 -21.95 -5.28
N PRO A 165 -6.98 -22.48 -6.50
CA PRO A 165 -6.54 -23.80 -6.91
C PRO A 165 -5.11 -23.82 -7.46
N ILE A 166 -4.56 -25.04 -7.54
CA ILE A 166 -3.20 -25.31 -8.04
C ILE A 166 -3.13 -25.56 -9.56
N SER A 167 -4.25 -25.41 -10.26
CA SER A 167 -4.39 -25.64 -11.70
C SER A 167 -5.35 -24.60 -12.29
N THR A 168 -5.50 -24.59 -13.62
CA THR A 168 -6.45 -23.71 -14.31
C THR A 168 -7.86 -23.78 -13.71
N SER A 169 -8.54 -22.64 -13.74
CA SER A 169 -9.88 -22.44 -13.20
C SER A 169 -10.63 -21.38 -14.01
N LYS A 170 -11.95 -21.33 -13.87
CA LYS A 170 -12.77 -20.29 -14.52
C LYS A 170 -12.31 -18.87 -14.18
N VAL A 171 -11.90 -18.65 -12.93
CA VAL A 171 -11.39 -17.35 -12.49
C VAL A 171 -10.05 -17.03 -13.13
N TYR A 172 -9.09 -17.97 -13.12
CA TYR A 172 -7.78 -17.76 -13.74
C TYR A 172 -7.90 -17.50 -15.25
N GLU A 173 -8.79 -18.21 -15.94
CA GLU A 173 -9.10 -17.95 -17.36
C GLU A 173 -9.73 -16.57 -17.57
N ALA A 174 -10.67 -16.16 -16.72
CA ALA A 174 -11.33 -14.87 -16.82
C ALA A 174 -10.35 -13.71 -16.61
N VAL A 175 -9.57 -13.73 -15.52
CA VAL A 175 -8.60 -12.66 -15.25
C VAL A 175 -7.48 -12.62 -16.28
N ALA A 176 -7.05 -13.77 -16.79
CA ALA A 176 -6.12 -13.81 -17.90
C ALA A 176 -6.69 -13.13 -19.14
N ASN A 177 -7.98 -13.30 -19.45
CA ASN A 177 -8.60 -12.58 -20.56
C ASN A 177 -8.74 -11.08 -20.29
N PHE A 178 -9.10 -10.68 -19.08
CA PHE A 178 -9.24 -9.27 -18.69
C PHE A 178 -7.89 -8.53 -18.73
N TRP A 179 -6.80 -9.19 -18.34
CA TRP A 179 -5.48 -8.58 -18.19
C TRP A 179 -4.56 -8.74 -19.39
N LYS A 180 -5.03 -9.39 -20.46
CA LYS A 180 -4.34 -9.45 -21.77
C LYS A 180 -3.78 -8.12 -22.26
N PRO A 181 -4.49 -6.98 -22.14
CA PRO A 181 -3.95 -5.69 -22.59
C PRO A 181 -2.65 -5.25 -21.90
N TRP A 182 -2.34 -5.80 -20.72
CA TRP A 182 -1.18 -5.41 -19.92
C TRP A 182 -0.03 -6.41 -19.96
N LEU A 183 -0.27 -7.63 -20.46
CA LEU A 183 0.58 -8.79 -20.28
C LEU A 183 0.91 -9.48 -21.61
N THR A 184 2.11 -10.04 -21.70
CA THR A 184 2.52 -10.87 -22.84
C THR A 184 1.83 -12.24 -22.82
N GLU A 185 1.80 -12.92 -23.97
CA GLU A 185 1.22 -14.27 -24.07
C GLU A 185 1.88 -15.29 -23.13
N GLU A 186 3.19 -15.16 -22.85
CA GLU A 186 3.89 -16.01 -21.88
C GLU A 186 3.38 -15.78 -20.45
N SER A 187 3.22 -14.52 -20.05
CA SER A 187 2.62 -14.14 -18.77
C SER A 187 1.17 -14.63 -18.66
N ILE A 188 0.39 -14.50 -19.74
CA ILE A 188 -0.99 -15.00 -19.80
C ILE A 188 -1.05 -16.52 -19.62
N ARG A 189 -0.13 -17.29 -20.21
CA ARG A 189 -0.09 -18.74 -20.08
C ARG A 189 0.14 -19.20 -18.64
N THR A 190 1.09 -18.58 -17.94
CA THR A 190 1.38 -18.91 -16.53
C THR A 190 0.25 -18.45 -15.61
N LEU A 191 -0.32 -17.28 -15.88
CA LEU A 191 -1.49 -16.75 -15.15
C LEU A 191 -2.70 -17.71 -15.25
N ARG A 192 -3.02 -18.22 -16.45
CA ARG A 192 -4.09 -19.22 -16.64
C ARG A 192 -3.84 -20.52 -15.87
N THR A 193 -2.57 -20.89 -15.70
CA THR A 193 -2.20 -22.17 -15.09
C THR A 193 -2.23 -22.11 -13.56
N GLY A 194 -1.74 -21.03 -12.95
CA GLY A 194 -1.56 -20.97 -11.49
C GLY A 194 -1.83 -19.62 -10.84
N GLY A 195 -2.33 -18.62 -11.56
CA GLY A 195 -2.62 -17.29 -11.00
C GLY A 195 -1.39 -16.40 -10.78
N PHE A 196 -0.21 -16.78 -11.30
CA PHE A 196 1.05 -16.05 -11.17
C PHE A 196 1.72 -15.87 -12.54
N TYR A 197 2.59 -14.86 -12.67
CA TYR A 197 3.33 -14.59 -13.92
C TYR A 197 4.54 -13.69 -13.66
N SER A 198 5.40 -13.55 -14.68
CA SER A 198 6.39 -12.46 -14.72
C SER A 198 6.24 -11.64 -16.00
N GLN A 199 6.57 -10.36 -15.94
CA GLN A 199 6.44 -9.44 -17.08
C GLN A 199 7.53 -8.36 -17.00
N THR A 200 8.17 -8.05 -18.12
CA THR A 200 9.12 -6.94 -18.21
C THR A 200 8.38 -5.61 -18.27
N VAL A 201 8.94 -4.61 -17.58
CA VAL A 201 8.50 -3.22 -17.68
C VAL A 201 9.22 -2.58 -18.88
N PRO A 202 8.49 -2.04 -19.88
CA PRO A 202 9.11 -1.32 -20.98
C PRO A 202 9.91 -0.13 -20.46
N SER A 203 11.21 -0.08 -20.77
CA SER A 203 12.05 1.08 -20.49
C SER A 203 13.08 1.25 -21.60
N HIS A 204 13.30 2.49 -22.02
CA HIS A 204 14.32 2.86 -23.01
C HIS A 204 15.52 3.58 -22.38
N LEU A 205 15.49 3.82 -21.08
CA LEU A 205 16.44 4.70 -20.40
C LEU A 205 17.51 3.96 -19.58
N SER A 206 17.23 2.70 -19.19
CA SER A 206 18.17 1.92 -18.38
C SER A 206 18.99 0.93 -19.20
N ARG A 207 20.20 0.63 -18.72
CA ARG A 207 21.03 -0.49 -19.21
C ARG A 207 20.58 -1.85 -18.65
N GLN A 208 19.77 -1.85 -17.59
CA GLN A 208 19.16 -3.04 -16.99
C GLN A 208 17.66 -3.01 -17.26
N SER A 209 17.03 -4.17 -17.46
CA SER A 209 15.57 -4.26 -17.49
C SER A 209 15.01 -4.46 -16.09
N LEU A 210 13.82 -3.90 -15.84
CA LEU A 210 13.02 -4.23 -14.67
C LEU A 210 12.01 -5.31 -15.05
N ARG A 211 11.90 -6.35 -14.22
CA ARG A 211 10.87 -7.37 -14.31
C ARG A 211 9.98 -7.34 -13.08
N ILE A 212 8.67 -7.37 -13.30
CA ILE A 212 7.68 -7.62 -12.26
C ILE A 212 7.44 -9.13 -12.19
N ILE A 213 7.52 -9.69 -10.99
CA ILE A 213 7.09 -11.04 -10.68
C ILE A 213 5.83 -10.94 -9.82
N SER A 214 4.69 -11.31 -10.39
CA SER A 214 3.41 -11.35 -9.69
C SER A 214 3.13 -12.75 -9.16
N LEU A 215 3.23 -12.92 -7.85
CA LEU A 215 3.03 -14.19 -7.16
C LEU A 215 1.57 -14.39 -6.76
N ASN A 216 1.14 -15.66 -6.75
CA ASN A 216 -0.11 -16.08 -6.15
C ASN A 216 0.19 -16.63 -4.75
N THR A 217 0.41 -15.74 -3.79
CA THR A 217 0.69 -16.12 -2.39
C THR A 217 -0.55 -16.62 -1.64
N ASN A 218 -1.74 -16.50 -2.24
CA ASN A 218 -2.97 -17.09 -1.69
C ASN A 218 -2.91 -18.63 -1.68
N LEU A 219 -2.06 -19.24 -2.52
CA LEU A 219 -1.77 -20.67 -2.44
C LEU A 219 -1.12 -21.06 -1.10
N TYR A 220 -0.45 -20.10 -0.45
CA TYR A 220 0.24 -20.31 0.82
C TYR A 220 -0.60 -19.90 2.03
N TYR A 221 -1.73 -19.21 1.80
CA TYR A 221 -2.57 -18.65 2.84
C TYR A 221 -3.17 -19.74 3.73
N SER A 222 -3.15 -19.51 5.05
CA SER A 222 -3.53 -20.53 6.04
C SER A 222 -4.94 -21.10 5.86
N PRO A 223 -5.97 -20.30 5.50
CA PRO A 223 -7.33 -20.77 5.17
C PRO A 223 -7.49 -21.55 3.86
N ASN A 224 -6.51 -21.55 2.94
CA ASN A 224 -6.66 -22.21 1.64
C ASN A 224 -6.56 -23.74 1.78
N ASN A 225 -7.68 -24.45 1.88
CA ASN A 225 -7.65 -25.89 2.11
C ASN A 225 -7.20 -26.70 0.89
N VAL A 226 -7.23 -26.11 -0.32
CA VAL A 226 -6.84 -26.76 -1.59
C VAL A 226 -5.35 -27.12 -1.60
N THR A 227 -4.52 -26.33 -0.90
CA THR A 227 -3.06 -26.50 -0.89
C THR A 227 -2.53 -27.26 0.33
N ARG A 228 -3.41 -27.80 1.19
CA ARG A 228 -2.97 -28.62 2.33
C ARG A 228 -2.06 -29.76 1.88
N ASN A 229 -0.97 -29.98 2.62
CA ASN A 229 0.01 -31.03 2.38
C ASN A 229 0.68 -30.98 0.99
N LYS A 230 0.66 -29.82 0.30
CA LYS A 230 1.43 -29.61 -0.94
C LYS A 230 2.77 -28.96 -0.61
N THR A 231 3.86 -29.50 -1.13
CA THR A 231 5.21 -28.96 -0.90
C THR A 231 5.55 -27.79 -1.83
N ASP A 232 4.92 -27.75 -3.01
CA ASP A 232 5.00 -26.66 -3.97
C ASP A 232 3.69 -26.53 -4.77
N PRO A 233 2.67 -25.85 -4.23
CA PRO A 233 1.39 -25.72 -4.90
C PRO A 233 1.55 -24.96 -6.23
N ALA A 234 1.04 -25.54 -7.31
CA ALA A 234 1.17 -25.06 -8.70
C ALA A 234 2.62 -24.95 -9.22
N ASN A 235 3.59 -25.61 -8.59
CA ASN A 235 5.03 -25.51 -8.90
C ASN A 235 5.55 -24.07 -8.88
N GLN A 236 4.95 -23.20 -8.06
CA GLN A 236 5.26 -21.78 -8.05
C GLN A 236 6.63 -21.49 -7.45
N PHE A 237 7.13 -22.30 -6.49
CA PHE A 237 8.48 -22.13 -5.96
C PHE A 237 9.55 -22.51 -6.99
N GLU A 238 9.40 -23.66 -7.64
CA GLU A 238 10.28 -24.08 -8.73
C GLU A 238 10.30 -23.01 -9.84
N TRP A 239 9.13 -22.59 -10.30
CA TRP A 239 8.99 -21.53 -11.31
C TRP A 239 9.64 -20.20 -10.87
N LEU A 240 9.46 -19.81 -9.61
CA LEU A 240 10.04 -18.58 -9.06
C LEU A 240 11.56 -18.63 -9.04
N GLU A 241 12.14 -19.74 -8.56
CA GLU A 241 13.59 -19.91 -8.54
C GLU A 241 14.19 -19.88 -9.94
N ASP A 242 13.57 -20.55 -10.92
CA ASP A 242 14.00 -20.54 -12.31
C ASP A 242 13.88 -19.14 -12.94
N THR A 243 12.78 -18.45 -12.67
CA THR A 243 12.56 -17.08 -13.15
C THR A 243 13.63 -16.13 -12.59
N LEU A 244 13.89 -16.16 -11.28
CA LEU A 244 14.91 -15.31 -10.63
C LEU A 244 16.33 -15.66 -11.10
N LYS A 245 16.62 -16.95 -11.31
CA LYS A 245 17.89 -17.39 -11.90
C LYS A 245 18.10 -16.81 -13.30
N ASN A 246 17.07 -16.85 -14.14
CA ASN A 246 17.11 -16.27 -15.49
C ASN A 246 17.26 -14.74 -15.43
N CYS A 247 16.54 -14.06 -14.54
CA CYS A 247 16.70 -12.61 -14.31
C CYS A 247 18.14 -12.26 -13.95
N ARG A 248 18.75 -13.00 -13.01
CA ARG A 248 20.15 -12.79 -12.61
C ARG A 248 21.12 -12.98 -13.78
N GLN A 249 20.94 -14.04 -14.57
CA GLN A 249 21.77 -14.30 -15.76
C GLN A 249 21.66 -13.18 -16.80
N ASN A 250 20.46 -12.62 -16.96
CA ASN A 250 20.17 -11.53 -17.88
C ASN A 250 20.43 -10.14 -17.29
N LYS A 251 20.97 -10.04 -16.06
CA LYS A 251 21.25 -8.79 -15.34
C LYS A 251 20.02 -7.89 -15.18
N GLU A 252 18.86 -8.50 -14.98
CA GLU A 252 17.60 -7.79 -14.71
C GLU A 252 17.49 -7.47 -13.21
N LYS A 253 16.76 -6.41 -12.89
CA LYS A 253 16.25 -6.14 -11.54
C LYS A 253 14.81 -6.58 -11.43
N VAL A 254 14.41 -6.94 -10.21
CA VAL A 254 13.11 -7.55 -9.95
C VAL A 254 12.35 -6.77 -8.89
N TYR A 255 11.09 -6.47 -9.19
CA TYR A 255 10.08 -6.16 -8.19
C TYR A 255 9.15 -7.37 -8.02
N VAL A 256 8.96 -7.80 -6.79
CA VAL A 256 8.01 -8.86 -6.45
C VAL A 256 6.72 -8.23 -5.97
N ILE A 257 5.59 -8.58 -6.57
CA ILE A 257 4.26 -8.19 -6.11
C ILE A 257 3.48 -9.44 -5.72
N ALA A 258 2.71 -9.36 -4.64
CA ALA A 258 1.77 -10.40 -4.26
C ALA A 258 0.67 -9.82 -3.38
N HIS A 259 -0.36 -10.59 -3.08
CA HIS A 259 -1.40 -10.14 -2.18
C HIS A 259 -1.04 -10.40 -0.70
N VAL A 260 -1.08 -11.66 -0.26
CA VAL A 260 -0.74 -12.07 1.11
C VAL A 260 0.77 -11.90 1.35
N PRO A 261 1.22 -11.11 2.35
CA PRO A 261 2.63 -10.89 2.62
C PRO A 261 3.31 -12.11 3.27
N VAL A 262 4.64 -12.18 3.10
CA VAL A 262 5.51 -13.01 3.96
C VAL A 262 5.64 -12.41 5.36
N GLY A 263 6.22 -13.15 6.29
CA GLY A 263 6.51 -12.70 7.65
C GLY A 263 5.31 -12.79 8.59
N TYR A 264 5.46 -12.11 9.73
CA TYR A 264 4.55 -12.16 10.86
C TYR A 264 3.54 -11.00 10.85
N LEU A 265 2.30 -11.28 11.24
CA LEU A 265 1.27 -10.25 11.41
C LEU A 265 1.66 -9.32 12.57
N PRO A 266 1.78 -8.00 12.35
CA PRO A 266 2.36 -7.09 13.34
C PRO A 266 1.40 -6.76 14.51
N PHE A 267 0.17 -7.25 14.45
CA PHE A 267 -0.87 -7.12 15.48
C PHE A 267 -1.18 -8.43 16.21
N SER A 268 -0.54 -9.55 15.83
CA SER A 268 -0.70 -10.85 16.48
C SER A 268 0.63 -11.40 16.94
N ARG A 269 0.59 -12.29 17.94
CA ARG A 269 1.78 -12.96 18.44
C ARG A 269 1.99 -14.26 17.68
N ASN A 270 3.20 -14.46 17.14
CA ASN A 270 3.62 -15.75 16.57
C ASN A 270 2.64 -16.29 15.52
N THR A 271 2.10 -15.39 14.70
CA THR A 271 1.17 -15.71 13.61
C THR A 271 1.72 -15.12 12.32
N THR A 272 2.06 -15.96 11.37
CA THR A 272 2.38 -15.58 10.00
C THR A 272 1.11 -15.39 9.18
N ALA A 273 1.16 -14.55 8.14
CA ALA A 273 0.01 -14.39 7.25
C ALA A 273 -0.24 -15.67 6.41
N MET A 274 0.83 -16.29 5.92
CA MET A 274 0.79 -17.60 5.25
C MET A 274 1.21 -18.75 6.19
N ARG A 275 1.04 -20.01 5.78
CA ARG A 275 1.53 -21.14 6.59
C ARG A 275 3.06 -21.09 6.73
N GLU A 276 3.55 -21.36 7.93
CA GLU A 276 4.98 -21.24 8.30
C GLU A 276 5.92 -21.95 7.30
N TYR A 277 5.59 -23.17 6.86
CA TYR A 277 6.41 -23.89 5.86
C TYR A 277 6.64 -23.08 4.57
N TYR A 278 5.61 -22.40 4.06
CA TYR A 278 5.70 -21.59 2.86
C TYR A 278 6.39 -20.25 3.12
N ASN A 279 6.15 -19.66 4.30
CA ASN A 279 6.87 -18.47 4.75
C ASN A 279 8.38 -18.71 4.70
N GLU A 280 8.86 -19.75 5.39
CA GLU A 280 10.27 -20.13 5.42
C GLU A 280 10.85 -20.39 4.02
N LYS A 281 10.08 -21.07 3.16
CA LYS A 281 10.52 -21.38 1.79
C LYS A 281 10.67 -20.11 0.94
N LEU A 282 9.70 -19.19 0.99
CA LEU A 282 9.81 -17.90 0.28
C LEU A 282 10.93 -17.03 0.84
N ILE A 283 11.06 -16.93 2.15
CA ILE A 283 12.14 -16.18 2.79
C ILE A 283 13.51 -16.72 2.34
N GLY A 284 13.66 -18.05 2.27
CA GLY A 284 14.87 -18.68 1.73
C GLY A 284 15.17 -18.30 0.28
N ILE A 285 14.15 -18.27 -0.59
CA ILE A 285 14.29 -17.87 -1.99
C ILE A 285 14.65 -16.38 -2.09
N PHE A 286 13.91 -15.50 -1.42
CA PHE A 286 14.17 -14.05 -1.46
C PHE A 286 15.53 -13.69 -0.90
N HIS A 287 15.98 -14.38 0.15
CA HIS A 287 17.35 -14.25 0.65
C HIS A 287 18.38 -14.62 -0.41
N LYS A 288 18.21 -15.78 -1.06
CA LYS A 288 19.12 -16.29 -2.11
C LYS A 288 19.22 -15.36 -3.32
N TYR A 289 18.19 -14.57 -3.61
CA TYR A 289 18.10 -13.67 -4.77
C TYR A 289 18.02 -12.17 -4.42
N SER A 290 18.41 -11.80 -3.20
CA SER A 290 18.32 -10.42 -2.69
C SER A 290 19.19 -9.40 -3.44
N ASP A 291 20.23 -9.84 -4.15
CA ASP A 291 21.07 -9.00 -5.02
C ASP A 291 20.34 -8.43 -6.24
N ILE A 292 19.29 -9.11 -6.72
CA ILE A 292 18.51 -8.69 -7.89
C ILE A 292 17.09 -8.21 -7.54
N ILE A 293 16.55 -8.59 -6.37
CA ILE A 293 15.25 -8.13 -5.90
C ILE A 293 15.40 -6.72 -5.31
N ALA A 294 14.88 -5.72 -6.02
CA ALA A 294 14.99 -4.31 -5.65
C ALA A 294 13.81 -3.81 -4.77
N GLY A 295 12.74 -4.59 -4.65
CA GLY A 295 11.59 -4.26 -3.80
C GLY A 295 10.52 -5.36 -3.81
N GLN A 296 9.76 -5.45 -2.71
CA GLN A 296 8.63 -6.38 -2.59
C GLN A 296 7.39 -5.63 -2.08
N PHE A 297 6.23 -5.88 -2.69
CA PHE A 297 5.03 -5.08 -2.50
C PHE A 297 3.80 -5.97 -2.27
N TYR A 298 3.08 -5.70 -1.19
CA TYR A 298 1.97 -6.53 -0.71
C TYR A 298 0.74 -5.70 -0.31
N GLY A 299 -0.39 -6.37 -0.14
CA GLY A 299 -1.64 -5.80 0.38
C GLY A 299 -2.17 -6.61 1.56
N HIS A 300 -3.43 -7.05 1.48
CA HIS A 300 -4.10 -8.02 2.35
C HIS A 300 -4.38 -7.56 3.79
N THR A 301 -3.40 -6.94 4.45
CA THR A 301 -3.54 -6.58 5.87
C THR A 301 -4.36 -5.32 6.08
N HIS A 302 -4.57 -4.54 5.02
CA HIS A 302 -5.21 -3.21 5.02
C HIS A 302 -4.47 -2.19 5.91
N ARG A 303 -3.19 -2.41 6.19
CA ARG A 303 -2.37 -1.56 7.06
C ARG A 303 -1.10 -1.11 6.35
N ASP A 304 -0.64 0.08 6.71
CA ASP A 304 0.64 0.59 6.25
C ASP A 304 1.76 -0.07 7.05
N SER A 305 2.55 -0.94 6.42
CA SER A 305 3.66 -1.60 7.09
C SER A 305 4.89 -1.73 6.23
N ILE A 306 6.03 -1.74 6.89
CA ILE A 306 7.33 -2.03 6.29
C ILE A 306 7.89 -3.30 6.92
N MET A 307 8.63 -4.08 6.17
CA MET A 307 9.42 -5.18 6.69
C MET A 307 10.81 -5.15 6.06
N VAL A 308 11.80 -5.65 6.80
CA VAL A 308 13.18 -5.74 6.32
C VAL A 308 13.66 -7.17 6.46
N LEU A 309 13.89 -7.82 5.32
CA LEU A 309 14.54 -9.12 5.30
C LEU A 309 16.03 -8.96 5.57
N SER A 310 16.54 -9.69 6.54
CA SER A 310 17.97 -9.78 6.86
C SER A 310 18.57 -11.11 6.42
N ASP A 311 19.86 -11.11 6.11
CA ASP A 311 20.64 -12.33 5.89
C ASP A 311 20.89 -13.08 7.21
N ARG A 312 21.47 -14.29 7.11
CA ARG A 312 21.80 -15.12 8.29
C ARG A 312 22.84 -14.49 9.23
N LYS A 313 23.53 -13.43 8.81
CA LYS A 313 24.48 -12.66 9.63
C LYS A 313 23.82 -11.42 10.24
N GLY A 314 22.53 -11.18 9.98
CA GLY A 314 21.78 -10.02 10.46
C GLY A 314 21.97 -8.76 9.63
N ASN A 315 22.53 -8.85 8.42
CA ASN A 315 22.62 -7.71 7.51
C ASN A 315 21.29 -7.54 6.75
N PRO A 316 20.72 -6.34 6.67
CA PRO A 316 19.49 -6.11 5.91
C PRO A 316 19.77 -6.21 4.40
N VAL A 317 18.98 -7.01 3.68
CA VAL A 317 19.18 -7.34 2.26
C VAL A 317 17.98 -7.09 1.35
N SER A 318 16.75 -6.97 1.88
CA SER A 318 15.59 -6.64 1.06
C SER A 318 14.55 -5.80 1.83
N SER A 319 13.92 -4.86 1.14
CA SER A 319 12.87 -3.99 1.64
C SER A 319 11.50 -4.46 1.15
N LEU A 320 10.55 -4.62 2.06
CA LEU A 320 9.19 -5.08 1.76
C LEU A 320 8.18 -4.05 2.26
N PHE A 321 7.14 -3.81 1.49
CA PHE A 321 6.13 -2.79 1.78
C PHE A 321 4.73 -3.40 1.67
N VAL A 322 3.93 -3.24 2.72
CA VAL A 322 2.52 -3.59 2.74
C VAL A 322 1.73 -2.29 2.63
N ALA A 323 0.89 -2.19 1.61
CA ALA A 323 0.06 -1.02 1.38
C ALA A 323 -1.28 -1.14 2.15
N PRO A 324 -1.80 -0.03 2.68
CA PRO A 324 -3.15 0.00 3.22
C PRO A 324 -4.18 -0.12 2.10
N ALA A 325 -5.39 -0.51 2.48
CA ALA A 325 -6.48 -0.71 1.56
C ALA A 325 -7.14 0.60 1.13
N VAL A 326 -7.85 0.55 0.00
CA VAL A 326 -8.86 1.57 -0.32
C VAL A 326 -10.11 1.34 0.54
N THR A 327 -10.50 0.09 0.79
CA THR A 327 -11.63 -0.19 1.70
C THR A 327 -11.31 0.26 3.13
N PRO A 328 -12.27 0.88 3.84
CA PRO A 328 -12.12 1.27 5.24
C PRO A 328 -12.70 0.22 6.20
N VAL A 329 -13.16 -0.93 5.69
CA VAL A 329 -13.98 -1.89 6.45
C VAL A 329 -13.27 -2.39 7.71
N LYS A 330 -14.02 -2.49 8.80
CA LYS A 330 -13.65 -3.24 10.00
C LYS A 330 -14.85 -4.02 10.52
N ASN A 331 -14.55 -5.05 11.30
CA ASN A 331 -15.56 -5.74 12.07
C ASN A 331 -16.03 -4.89 13.27
N VAL A 332 -17.23 -5.17 13.79
CA VAL A 332 -17.81 -4.47 14.94
C VAL A 332 -16.92 -4.55 16.18
N ALA A 333 -16.26 -5.70 16.40
CA ALA A 333 -15.38 -5.93 17.55
C ALA A 333 -14.05 -5.16 17.46
N GLU A 334 -13.67 -4.68 16.27
CA GLU A 334 -12.41 -3.98 16.06
C GLU A 334 -12.56 -2.50 16.40
N LYS A 335 -11.62 -2.01 17.22
CA LYS A 335 -11.56 -0.59 17.61
C LYS A 335 -10.99 0.29 16.49
N GLN A 336 -10.10 -0.27 15.70
CA GLN A 336 -9.28 0.47 14.74
C GLN A 336 -9.49 -0.10 13.34
N THR A 337 -9.38 0.78 12.36
CA THR A 337 -9.36 0.47 10.93
C THR A 337 -8.43 1.44 10.23
N ASN A 338 -8.40 1.44 8.91
CA ASN A 338 -7.70 2.41 8.10
C ASN A 338 -8.67 3.41 7.46
N ASN A 339 -8.20 4.64 7.25
CA ASN A 339 -8.77 5.44 6.17
C ASN A 339 -8.41 4.81 4.80
N PRO A 340 -9.18 5.09 3.74
CA PRO A 340 -8.81 4.73 2.39
C PRO A 340 -7.44 5.30 2.00
N GLY A 341 -6.56 4.45 1.45
CA GLY A 341 -5.19 4.81 1.09
C GLY A 341 -4.80 4.40 -0.34
N VAL A 342 -3.96 5.21 -0.98
CA VAL A 342 -3.23 4.86 -2.22
C VAL A 342 -1.81 5.40 -2.11
N ARG A 343 -0.82 4.74 -2.72
CA ARG A 343 0.57 5.20 -2.62
C ARG A 343 1.31 5.27 -3.94
N LEU A 344 2.24 6.21 -4.00
CA LEU A 344 3.17 6.39 -5.11
C LEU A 344 4.59 6.07 -4.63
N PHE A 345 5.30 5.25 -5.37
CA PHE A 345 6.72 5.01 -5.17
C PHE A 345 7.55 5.87 -6.11
N GLN A 346 8.73 6.26 -5.64
CA GLN A 346 9.79 6.83 -6.46
C GLN A 346 10.96 5.84 -6.53
N TYR A 347 11.57 5.68 -7.70
CA TYR A 347 12.69 4.78 -7.92
C TYR A 347 13.72 5.37 -8.87
N ASP A 348 14.97 4.92 -8.75
CA ASP A 348 16.06 5.32 -9.63
C ASP A 348 15.94 4.61 -10.99
N LEU A 349 15.93 5.36 -12.09
CA LEU A 349 15.78 4.81 -13.44
C LEU A 349 16.99 3.98 -13.89
N HIS A 350 18.14 4.06 -13.21
CA HIS A 350 19.34 3.31 -13.61
C HIS A 350 19.39 1.89 -13.04
N ASP A 351 19.07 1.73 -11.75
CA ASP A 351 19.22 0.46 -11.03
C ASP A 351 17.93 -0.02 -10.32
N TYR A 352 16.83 0.72 -10.50
CA TYR A 352 15.51 0.43 -9.94
C TYR A 352 15.47 0.35 -8.42
N ARG A 353 16.45 0.97 -7.74
CA ARG A 353 16.41 1.05 -6.27
C ARG A 353 15.33 2.04 -5.83
N LEU A 354 14.62 1.71 -4.76
CA LEU A 354 13.54 2.55 -4.23
C LEU A 354 14.09 3.77 -3.50
N LEU A 355 13.54 4.93 -3.83
CA LEU A 355 13.95 6.25 -3.33
C LEU A 355 12.97 6.83 -2.31
N ASP A 356 11.66 6.69 -2.53
CA ASP A 356 10.65 7.23 -1.62
C ASP A 356 9.26 6.56 -1.74
N ILE A 357 8.43 6.75 -0.71
CA ILE A 357 6.98 6.50 -0.73
C ILE A 357 6.26 7.80 -0.43
N TRP A 358 5.29 8.14 -1.27
CA TRP A 358 4.30 9.19 -1.00
C TRP A 358 2.98 8.48 -0.74
N GLN A 359 2.57 8.44 0.53
CA GLN A 359 1.31 7.85 0.94
C GLN A 359 0.24 8.94 0.87
N TYR A 360 -0.84 8.65 0.15
CA TYR A 360 -2.03 9.49 0.08
C TYR A 360 -3.19 8.79 0.78
N TYR A 361 -4.12 9.59 1.28
CA TYR A 361 -5.28 9.07 1.96
C TYR A 361 -6.50 9.97 1.77
N LEU A 362 -7.67 9.39 2.02
CA LEU A 362 -8.91 10.11 2.16
C LEU A 362 -9.33 10.08 3.63
N ASN A 363 -9.47 11.24 4.28
CA ASN A 363 -10.15 11.27 5.57
C ASN A 363 -11.65 10.99 5.33
N LEU A 364 -12.06 9.74 5.55
CA LEU A 364 -13.41 9.29 5.20
C LEU A 364 -14.50 10.07 5.97
N THR A 365 -14.22 10.42 7.23
CA THR A 365 -15.15 11.21 8.05
C THR A 365 -15.35 12.61 7.45
N GLU A 366 -14.25 13.29 7.12
CA GLU A 366 -14.31 14.62 6.50
C GLU A 366 -14.98 14.57 5.12
N ALA A 367 -14.66 13.55 4.32
CA ALA A 367 -15.20 13.39 2.97
C ALA A 367 -16.70 13.16 2.98
N ASN A 368 -17.20 12.32 3.89
CA ASN A 368 -18.63 12.09 4.05
C ASN A 368 -19.36 13.34 4.58
N MET A 369 -18.76 14.08 5.52
CA MET A 369 -19.35 15.32 6.05
C MET A 369 -19.46 16.44 5.01
N LYS A 370 -18.48 16.54 4.11
CA LYS A 370 -18.43 17.57 3.06
C LYS A 370 -19.03 17.13 1.72
N GLU A 371 -19.35 15.85 1.60
CA GLU A 371 -19.71 15.19 0.34
C GLU A 371 -18.67 15.42 -0.78
N GLU A 372 -17.39 15.53 -0.40
CA GLU A 372 -16.28 15.79 -1.32
C GLU A 372 -15.08 14.87 -1.01
N PRO A 373 -14.60 14.04 -1.96
CA PRO A 373 -13.52 13.11 -1.71
C PRO A 373 -12.15 13.81 -1.86
N SER A 374 -11.83 14.66 -0.89
CA SER A 374 -10.56 15.39 -0.83
C SER A 374 -9.41 14.47 -0.43
N TRP A 375 -8.82 13.75 -1.40
CA TRP A 375 -7.59 12.98 -1.22
C TRP A 375 -6.40 13.90 -0.94
N LYS A 376 -5.58 13.56 0.06
CA LYS A 376 -4.48 14.38 0.56
C LYS A 376 -3.22 13.55 0.73
N LEU A 377 -2.06 14.19 0.67
CA LEU A 377 -0.80 13.58 1.05
C LEU A 377 -0.81 13.36 2.57
N GLU A 378 -0.66 12.10 2.99
CA GLU A 378 -0.50 11.76 4.41
C GLU A 378 0.94 12.01 4.83
N TYR A 379 1.90 11.43 4.11
CA TYR A 379 3.32 11.60 4.37
C TYR A 379 4.19 11.26 3.16
N ILE A 380 5.44 11.73 3.24
CA ILE A 380 6.56 11.30 2.39
C ILE A 380 7.53 10.57 3.32
N LEU A 381 7.85 9.31 3.03
CA LEU A 381 8.51 8.41 3.99
C LEU A 381 9.86 8.97 4.44
N THR A 382 10.71 9.37 3.51
CA THR A 382 12.04 9.93 3.81
C THR A 382 11.94 11.17 4.71
N LYS A 383 10.97 12.06 4.45
CA LYS A 383 10.76 13.28 5.25
C LYS A 383 10.17 12.99 6.62
N ALA A 384 9.20 12.08 6.70
CA ALA A 384 8.54 11.73 7.95
C ALA A 384 9.50 11.10 8.97
N TYR A 385 10.49 10.34 8.47
CA TYR A 385 11.41 9.57 9.31
C TYR A 385 12.86 10.05 9.27
N GLY A 386 13.20 11.04 8.45
CA GLY A 386 14.55 11.58 8.34
C GLY A 386 15.57 10.55 7.83
N ILE A 387 15.16 9.69 6.88
CA ILE A 387 16.04 8.70 6.23
C ILE A 387 16.30 9.08 4.78
N GLU A 388 17.41 8.61 4.21
CA GLU A 388 17.87 9.02 2.88
C GLU A 388 17.06 8.40 1.73
N ASP A 389 16.76 7.10 1.84
CA ASP A 389 16.05 6.33 0.82
C ASP A 389 15.39 5.08 1.45
N LEU A 390 14.84 4.21 0.60
CA LEU A 390 14.11 3.01 1.00
C LEU A 390 14.98 1.74 0.95
N GLN A 391 16.30 1.89 0.88
CA GLN A 391 17.21 0.76 0.86
C GLN A 391 17.18 -0.01 2.19
N PRO A 392 17.44 -1.34 2.18
CA PRO A 392 17.28 -2.19 3.36
C PRO A 392 18.03 -1.66 4.58
N LYS A 393 19.24 -1.14 4.40
CA LYS A 393 20.07 -0.55 5.46
C LYS A 393 19.38 0.61 6.17
N ASN A 394 18.77 1.52 5.42
CA ASN A 394 18.14 2.72 5.96
C ASN A 394 16.82 2.39 6.66
N LEU A 395 16.01 1.48 6.08
CA LEU A 395 14.80 0.98 6.74
C LEU A 395 15.11 0.17 8.00
N TYR A 396 16.19 -0.62 8.02
CA TYR A 396 16.62 -1.33 9.21
C TYR A 396 17.10 -0.38 10.31
N GLY A 397 17.81 0.69 9.92
CA GLY A 397 18.16 1.79 10.82
C GLY A 397 16.93 2.45 11.44
N LEU A 398 15.89 2.71 10.64
CA LEU A 398 14.61 3.22 11.11
C LEU A 398 13.91 2.25 12.07
N ALA A 399 13.86 0.96 11.74
CA ALA A 399 13.27 -0.06 12.63
C ALA A 399 14.00 -0.14 13.98
N LYS A 400 15.33 0.04 14.00
CA LYS A 400 16.10 0.18 15.25
C LYS A 400 15.74 1.44 16.02
N GLN A 401 15.50 2.56 15.36
CA GLN A 401 15.00 3.78 16.03
C GLN A 401 13.61 3.55 16.63
N PHE A 402 12.76 2.75 15.99
CA PHE A 402 11.46 2.41 16.55
C PHE A 402 11.57 1.61 17.85
N ALA A 403 12.56 0.71 17.96
CA ALA A 403 12.78 -0.12 19.15
C ALA A 403 13.17 0.69 20.41
N VAL A 404 13.69 1.91 20.27
CA VAL A 404 14.08 2.78 21.40
C VAL A 404 12.88 3.09 22.31
N LEU A 405 13.10 3.14 23.63
CA LEU A 405 12.08 3.54 24.60
C LEU A 405 11.51 4.93 24.24
N ASP A 406 10.19 5.08 24.28
CA ASP A 406 9.50 6.34 23.94
C ASP A 406 9.83 6.92 22.55
N SER A 407 10.16 6.05 21.59
CA SER A 407 10.46 6.42 20.20
C SER A 407 9.34 7.22 19.54
N LYS A 408 9.58 8.52 19.31
CA LYS A 408 8.68 9.39 18.54
C LYS A 408 8.46 8.89 17.11
N PRO A 409 9.51 8.44 16.36
CA PRO A 409 9.31 7.84 15.05
C PRO A 409 8.34 6.65 15.07
N PHE A 410 8.39 5.80 16.11
CA PHE A 410 7.45 4.69 16.24
C PHE A 410 6.00 5.15 16.49
N LEU A 411 5.80 6.19 17.31
CA LEU A 411 4.47 6.76 17.53
C LEU A 411 3.89 7.34 16.23
N THR A 412 4.71 8.00 15.41
CA THR A 412 4.32 8.44 14.07
C THR A 412 3.98 7.27 13.17
N TYR A 413 4.84 6.25 13.12
CA TYR A 413 4.60 5.02 12.35
C TYR A 413 3.28 4.34 12.72
N TYR A 414 2.97 4.25 14.01
CA TYR A 414 1.75 3.59 14.46
C TYR A 414 0.47 4.36 14.12
N LYS A 415 0.54 5.69 13.93
CA LYS A 415 -0.58 6.48 13.38
C LYS A 415 -0.78 6.18 11.90
N TYR A 416 0.31 6.14 11.13
CA TYR A 416 0.28 5.83 9.69
C TYR A 416 -0.07 4.37 9.40
N PHE A 417 0.22 3.45 10.32
CA PHE A 417 -0.22 2.05 10.24
C PHE A 417 -1.73 1.92 10.01
N PHE A 418 -2.52 2.85 10.57
CA PHE A 418 -3.98 2.97 10.41
C PHE A 418 -4.38 4.12 9.48
N VAL A 419 -3.47 4.62 8.64
CA VAL A 419 -3.71 5.70 7.68
C VAL A 419 -4.34 6.92 8.36
N SER A 420 -3.81 7.27 9.54
CA SER A 420 -4.28 8.39 10.36
C SER A 420 -5.78 8.35 10.70
N TYR A 421 -6.38 7.15 10.76
CA TYR A 421 -7.76 6.95 11.21
C TYR A 421 -7.98 7.50 12.62
N ASP A 422 -7.10 7.16 13.55
CA ASP A 422 -7.09 7.66 14.92
C ASP A 422 -5.71 8.26 15.25
N THR A 423 -5.66 9.58 15.39
CA THR A 423 -4.40 10.30 15.68
C THR A 423 -3.98 10.25 17.15
N ASN A 424 -4.86 9.77 18.03
CA ASN A 424 -4.62 9.64 19.47
C ASN A 424 -4.24 8.20 19.88
N ILE A 425 -4.09 7.30 18.90
CA ILE A 425 -3.77 5.91 19.15
C ILE A 425 -2.38 5.75 19.80
N ILE A 426 -2.29 4.88 20.81
CA ILE A 426 -1.05 4.59 21.54
C ILE A 426 -0.76 3.09 21.48
N CYS A 427 0.48 2.75 21.14
CA CYS A 427 1.00 1.39 21.15
C CYS A 427 2.26 1.33 22.00
N SER A 428 2.20 0.57 23.08
CA SER A 428 3.30 0.38 24.02
C SER A 428 3.36 -1.07 24.48
N GLY A 429 4.43 -1.44 25.21
CA GLY A 429 4.64 -2.79 25.72
C GLY A 429 4.52 -3.84 24.61
N LYS A 430 3.60 -4.81 24.80
CA LYS A 430 3.40 -5.94 23.87
C LYS A 430 3.04 -5.52 22.45
N CYS A 431 2.19 -4.50 22.30
CA CYS A 431 1.80 -4.00 20.99
C CYS A 431 3.04 -3.56 20.19
N LYS A 432 3.89 -2.75 20.83
CA LYS A 432 5.12 -2.25 20.22
C LYS A 432 6.06 -3.40 19.91
N THR A 433 6.25 -4.34 20.84
CA THR A 433 7.09 -5.52 20.61
C THR A 433 6.64 -6.33 19.39
N TYR A 434 5.34 -6.58 19.21
CA TYR A 434 4.84 -7.33 18.05
C TYR A 434 5.12 -6.61 16.73
N GLN A 435 4.91 -5.29 16.70
CA GLN A 435 5.23 -4.45 15.55
C GLN A 435 6.73 -4.52 15.22
N ILE A 436 7.62 -4.21 16.16
CA ILE A 436 9.07 -4.23 15.94
C ILE A 436 9.56 -5.60 15.50
N CYS A 437 9.12 -6.65 16.17
CA CYS A 437 9.57 -8.00 15.83
C CYS A 437 9.08 -8.42 14.44
N ALA A 438 7.86 -8.09 14.04
CA ALA A 438 7.35 -8.37 12.69
C ALA A 438 8.07 -7.55 11.60
N ILE A 439 8.42 -6.29 11.88
CA ILE A 439 9.16 -5.44 10.92
C ILE A 439 10.56 -6.02 10.65
N MET A 440 11.26 -6.49 11.69
CA MET A 440 12.69 -6.82 11.60
C MET A 440 12.97 -8.31 11.38
N ASN A 441 11.99 -9.19 11.59
CA ASN A 441 12.21 -10.63 11.68
C ASN A 441 11.09 -11.38 10.96
N LEU A 442 11.40 -11.95 9.79
CA LEU A 442 10.42 -12.55 8.89
C LEU A 442 10.42 -14.08 8.92
N ASP A 443 11.47 -14.70 9.45
CA ASP A 443 11.54 -16.14 9.71
C ASP A 443 11.25 -16.45 11.18
N GLN A 444 10.87 -17.70 11.43
CA GLN A 444 10.46 -18.17 12.75
C GLN A 444 11.53 -18.02 13.81
N THR A 445 12.79 -18.31 13.48
CA THR A 445 13.87 -18.30 14.47
C THR A 445 14.13 -16.89 14.93
N SER A 446 14.33 -15.96 13.99
CA SER A 446 14.59 -14.56 14.31
C SER A 446 13.40 -13.88 15.01
N TYR A 447 12.17 -14.19 14.62
CA TYR A 447 10.97 -13.60 15.24
C TYR A 447 10.81 -14.06 16.69
N ILE A 448 10.95 -15.37 16.95
CA ILE A 448 10.88 -15.92 18.31
C ILE A 448 11.99 -15.34 19.19
N ASP A 449 13.21 -15.23 18.67
CA ASP A 449 14.34 -14.68 19.42
C ASP A 449 14.15 -13.19 19.73
N CYS A 450 13.57 -12.42 18.80
CA CYS A 450 13.14 -11.04 19.08
C CYS A 450 12.13 -10.99 20.24
N LEU A 451 11.08 -11.82 20.22
CA LEU A 451 10.09 -11.84 21.31
C LEU A 451 10.73 -12.19 22.68
N LYS A 452 11.71 -13.09 22.71
CA LYS A 452 12.45 -13.45 23.93
C LYS A 452 13.24 -12.27 24.48
N GLN A 453 13.89 -11.48 23.63
CA GLN A 453 14.66 -10.29 24.06
C GLN A 453 13.77 -9.27 24.79
N TYR A 454 12.49 -9.19 24.44
CA TYR A 454 11.50 -8.34 25.11
C TYR A 454 10.72 -9.04 26.25
N GLY A 455 11.17 -10.22 26.71
CA GLY A 455 10.57 -10.94 27.83
C GLY A 455 9.20 -11.59 27.52
N LEU A 456 8.84 -11.75 26.24
CA LEU A 456 7.60 -12.39 25.81
C LEU A 456 7.86 -13.86 25.46
N GLN A 457 8.15 -14.69 26.48
CA GLN A 457 8.33 -16.15 26.33
C GLN A 457 7.01 -16.88 26.07
N GLN A 458 7.03 -17.94 25.24
CA GLN A 458 5.89 -18.87 25.16
C GLN A 458 5.70 -19.46 26.56
N ARG A 459 4.50 -19.31 27.15
CA ARG A 459 4.11 -20.25 28.20
C ARG A 459 3.86 -21.56 27.48
N GLN A 460 4.62 -22.59 27.84
CA GLN A 460 4.47 -23.95 27.33
C GLN A 460 3.04 -24.44 27.48
#